data_AF-A0A844X0J8-F1
#
_entry.id   AF-A0A844X0J8-F1
#
_cell.length_a   1.000
_cell.length_b   1.000
_cell.length_c   1.000
_cell.angle_alpha   90.00
_cell.angle_beta   90.00
_cell.angle_gamma   90.00
#
_symmetry.space_group_name_H-M   'P 1'
#
loop_
_entity.id
_entity.type
_entity.pdbx_description
1 polymer ?
#
loop_
_entity_poly.entity_id
_entity_poly.type
_entity_poly.pdbx_seq_one_letter_code
_entity_poly.pdbx_strand_id
1 'polypeptide(L)' 'MKSRFGEAVLSAQASPVTVTENGKPVLVMISMDEYQLFETMKKNHVDAQIKLGLKDIEEGRAIDADTFFKNLLKD' A
#
# COMPACT_ATOMS: atom_id res chain seq x y z
N MET A 1 -4.56 4.45 -32.62
CA MET A 1 -3.82 4.10 -31.38
C MET A 1 -3.30 5.32 -30.60
N LYS A 2 -2.94 6.45 -31.25
CA LYS A 2 -2.36 7.62 -30.57
C LYS A 2 -3.31 8.51 -29.71
N SER A 3 -4.63 8.50 -29.92
CA SER A 3 -5.53 9.42 -29.17
C SER A 3 -5.82 8.97 -27.74
N ARG A 4 -6.13 7.69 -27.53
CA ARG A 4 -6.52 7.16 -26.21
C ARG A 4 -5.40 7.18 -25.17
N PHE A 5 -4.15 6.98 -25.59
CA PHE A 5 -3.01 7.07 -24.68
C PHE A 5 -2.79 8.51 -24.19
N GLY A 6 -2.86 9.50 -25.08
CA GLY A 6 -2.73 10.91 -24.69
C GLY A 6 -3.84 11.38 -23.74
N GLU A 7 -5.08 10.94 -23.96
CA GLU A 7 -6.21 11.21 -23.07
C GLU A 7 -6.04 10.58 -21.68
N ALA A 8 -5.50 9.35 -21.62
CA ALA A 8 -5.17 8.70 -20.35
C ALA A 8 -4.07 9.47 -19.59
N VAL A 9 -3.03 9.95 -20.29
CA VAL A 9 -1.94 10.73 -19.67
C VAL A 9 -2.46 12.03 -19.06
N LEU A 10 -3.35 12.75 -19.76
CA LEU A 10 -3.96 13.98 -19.25
C LEU A 10 -4.90 13.71 -18.07
N SER A 11 -5.76 12.69 -18.20
CA SER A 11 -6.70 12.31 -17.14
C SER A 11 -5.99 11.84 -15.86
N ALA A 12 -4.86 11.14 -16.01
CA ALA A 12 -4.03 10.67 -14.89
C ALA A 12 -3.41 11.80 -14.06
N GLN A 13 -3.33 13.03 -14.59
CA GLN A 13 -2.87 14.19 -13.80
C GLN A 13 -3.91 14.62 -12.75
N ALA A 14 -5.20 14.32 -12.98
CA ALA A 14 -6.28 14.71 -12.07
C ALA A 14 -6.72 13.57 -11.14
N SER A 15 -6.67 12.33 -11.61
CA SER A 15 -7.09 11.15 -10.83
C SER A 15 -6.57 9.84 -11.45
N PRO A 16 -6.47 8.74 -10.69
CA PRO A 16 -6.12 7.43 -11.22
C PRO A 16 -7.03 6.98 -12.37
N VAL A 17 -6.44 6.47 -13.44
CA VAL A 17 -7.16 5.98 -14.62
C VAL A 17 -6.76 4.55 -14.94
N THR A 18 -7.76 3.68 -15.12
CA THR A 18 -7.54 2.33 -15.63
C THR A 18 -7.37 2.35 -17.14
N VAL A 19 -6.25 1.82 -17.62
CA VAL A 19 -6.01 1.60 -19.05
C VAL A 19 -6.38 0.16 -19.39
N THR A 20 -7.13 0.00 -20.47
CA THR A 20 -7.61 -1.30 -20.94
C THR A 20 -6.99 -1.68 -22.28
N GLU A 21 -6.66 -2.96 -22.46
CA GLU A 21 -6.32 -3.56 -23.74
C GLU A 21 -7.44 -4.54 -24.13
N ASN A 22 -8.03 -4.37 -25.32
CA ASN A 22 -9.16 -5.20 -25.79
C ASN A 22 -10.32 -5.31 -24.76
N GLY A 23 -10.60 -4.23 -24.04
CA GLY A 23 -11.65 -4.15 -23.02
C GLY A 23 -11.28 -4.78 -21.67
N LYS A 24 -10.09 -5.37 -21.53
CA LYS A 24 -9.60 -5.91 -20.26
C LYS A 24 -8.70 -4.89 -19.56
N PRO A 25 -8.86 -4.66 -18.25
CA PRO A 25 -7.96 -3.78 -17.50
C PRO A 25 -6.56 -4.39 -17.46
N VAL A 26 -5.55 -3.60 -17.81
CA VAL A 26 -4.15 -4.06 -17.87
C VAL A 26 -3.22 -3.27 -16.96
N LEU A 27 -3.53 -2.00 -16.68
CA LEU A 27 -2.78 -1.18 -15.73
C LEU A 27 -3.62 -0.02 -15.20
N VAL A 28 -3.16 0.58 -14.11
CA VAL A 28 -3.62 1.88 -13.60
C VAL A 28 -2.51 2.90 -13.83
N MET A 29 -2.87 4.06 -14.36
CA MET A 29 -1.99 5.20 -14.53
C MET A 29 -2.38 6.28 -13.51
N ILE A 30 -1.39 6.82 -12.81
CA ILE A 30 -1.52 7.91 -11.84
C ILE A 30 -0.48 8.97 -12.15
N SER A 31 -0.65 10.18 -11.62
CA SER A 31 0.36 11.22 -11.71
C SER A 31 1.63 10.82 -10.94
N MET A 32 2.77 11.41 -11.31
CA MET A 32 4.02 11.19 -10.58
C MET A 32 3.93 11.64 -9.13
N ASP A 33 3.23 12.74 -8.87
CA ASP A 33 3.05 13.28 -7.53
C ASP A 33 2.18 12.35 -6.68
N GLU A 34 1.11 11.79 -7.24
CA GLU A 34 0.27 10.81 -6.57
C GLU A 34 1.04 9.51 -6.27
N TYR A 35 1.87 9.05 -7.20
CA TYR A 35 2.75 7.91 -6.97
C TYR A 35 3.74 8.16 -5.82
N GLN A 36 4.40 9.32 -5.80
CA GLN A 36 5.34 9.69 -4.75
C GLN A 36 4.66 9.83 -3.38
N LEU A 37 3.44 10.39 -3.36
CA LEU A 37 2.62 10.45 -2.16
C LEU A 37 2.29 9.04 -1.66
N PHE A 38 1.91 8.12 -2.54
CA PHE A 38 1.64 6.73 -2.18
C PHE A 38 2.87 6.03 -1.60
N GLU A 39 4.05 6.19 -2.21
CA GLU A 39 5.29 5.63 -1.67
C GLU A 39 5.65 6.22 -0.29
N THR A 40 5.43 7.52 -0.11
CA THR A 40 5.62 8.20 1.19
C THR A 40 4.66 7.68 2.25
N MET A 41 3.38 7.52 1.92
CA MET A 41 2.37 6.98 2.82
C MET A 41 2.69 5.55 3.23
N LYS A 42 3.14 4.71 2.28
CA LYS A 42 3.58 3.34 2.54
C LYS A 42 4.73 3.29 3.54
N LYS A 43 5.75 4.15 3.34
CA LYS A 43 6.87 4.26 4.27
C LYS A 43 6.39 4.71 5.67
N ASN A 44 5.59 5.77 5.73
CA ASN A 44 5.08 6.31 6.99
C ASN A 44 4.25 5.27 7.76
N HIS A 45 3.47 4.45 7.05
CA HIS A 45 2.72 3.37 7.67
C HIS A 45 3.64 2.34 8.33
N VAL A 46 4.67 1.87 7.61
CA VAL A 46 5.65 0.92 8.17
C VAL A 46 6.35 1.51 9.39
N ASP A 47 6.82 2.77 9.30
CA ASP A 47 7.46 3.46 10.42
C ASP A 47 6.51 3.58 11.62
N ALA A 48 5.22 3.83 11.39
CA ALA A 48 4.22 3.91 12.45
C ALA A 48 3.97 2.54 13.13
N GLN A 49 3.92 1.45 12.36
CA GLN A 49 3.77 0.10 12.92
C GLN A 49 4.98 -0.30 13.75
N ILE A 50 6.20 0.03 13.31
CA ILE A 50 7.42 -0.22 14.08
C ILE A 50 7.37 0.55 15.41
N LYS A 51 7.02 1.84 15.39
CA LYS A 51 6.89 2.65 16.62
C LYS A 51 5.87 2.07 17.58
N LEU A 52 4.73 1.60 17.07
CA LEU A 52 3.70 0.95 17.88
C LEU A 52 4.25 -0.32 18.56
N GLY A 53 4.91 -1.19 17.79
CA GLY A 53 5.50 -2.42 18.34
C GLY A 53 6.61 -2.15 19.37
N LEU A 54 7.45 -1.14 19.15
CA LEU A 54 8.46 -0.74 20.13
C LEU A 54 7.81 -0.26 21.45
N LYS A 55 6.73 0.53 21.36
CA LYS A 55 5.97 0.96 22.53
C LYS A 55 5.32 -0.22 23.26
N ASP A 56 4.80 -1.21 22.53
CA ASP A 56 4.26 -2.43 23.13
C ASP A 56 5.34 -3.19 23.92
N ILE A 57 6.57 -3.25 23.40
CA ILE A 57 7.70 -3.87 24.12
C ILE A 57 8.04 -3.07 25.39
N GLU A 58 8.15 -1.75 25.30
CA GLU A 58 8.45 -0.87 26.45
C GLU A 58 7.39 -1.00 27.57
N GLU A 59 6.13 -1.14 27.19
CA GLU A 59 5.01 -1.27 28.13
C GLU A 59 4.74 -2.72 28.55
N GLY A 60 5.63 -3.67 28.19
CA GLY A 60 5.55 -5.07 28.60
C GLY A 60 4.44 -5.87 27.92
N ARG A 61 3.86 -5.37 26.83
CA ARG A 61 2.85 -6.03 26.00
C ARG A 61 3.45 -6.93 24.92
N ALA A 62 4.57 -7.58 25.22
CA ALA A 62 5.15 -8.60 24.37
C ALA A 62 4.83 -9.99 24.94
N ILE A 63 4.67 -10.98 24.05
CA ILE A 63 4.52 -12.39 24.41
C ILE A 63 5.63 -13.18 23.75
N ASP A 64 6.17 -14.16 24.47
CA ASP A 64 7.11 -15.11 23.93
C ASP A 64 6.49 -15.92 22.76
N ALA A 65 7.28 -16.18 21.73
CA ALA A 65 6.79 -16.80 20.49
C ALA A 65 6.23 -18.21 20.73
N ASP A 66 6.92 -19.04 21.52
CA ASP A 66 6.45 -20.40 21.82
C ASP A 66 5.15 -20.36 22.61
N THR A 67 5.05 -19.43 23.55
CA THR A 67 3.83 -19.20 24.34
C THR A 67 2.67 -18.75 23.44
N PHE A 68 2.92 -17.84 22.50
CA PHE A 68 1.93 -17.37 21.54
C PHE A 68 1.41 -18.50 20.65
N PHE A 69 2.28 -19.26 19.98
CA PHE A 69 1.87 -20.33 19.08
C PHE A 69 1.19 -21.50 19.81
N LYS A 70 1.62 -21.81 21.04
CA LYS A 70 0.91 -22.78 21.89
C LYS A 70 -0.51 -22.33 22.22
N ASN A 71 -0.77 -21.03 22.35
CA ASN A 71 -2.12 -20.52 22.57
C ASN A 71 -2.94 -20.47 21.28
N LEU A 72 -2.31 -20.15 20.15
CA LEU A 72 -2.96 -20.07 18.85
C LEU A 72 -3.43 -21.43 18.31
N LEU A 73 -2.67 -22.50 18.59
CA LEU A 73 -2.93 -23.86 18.10
C LEU A 73 -3.76 -24.72 19.06
N LYS A 74 -4.33 -24.13 20.12
CA LYS A 74 -5.12 -24.83 21.15
C LYS A 74 -6.62 -24.87 20.86
N ASP A 75 -7.07 -24.18 19.82
CA ASP A 75 -8.43 -24.26 19.25
C ASP A 75 -8.39 -25.04 17.93
#